data_AF-A0A1M4YWZ5-F1
#
_entry.id   AF-A0A1M4YWZ5-F1
#
_cell.length_a   1.000
_cell.length_b   1.000
_cell.length_c   1.000
_cell.angle_alpha   90.00
_cell.angle_beta   90.00
_cell.angle_gamma   90.00
#
_symmetry.space_group_name_H-M   'P 1'
#
loop_
_entity.id
_entity.type
_entity.pdbx_description
1 polymer ?
#
loop_
_entity_poly.entity_id
_entity_poly.type
_entity_poly.pdbx_seq_one_letter_code
_entity_poly.pdbx_strand_id
1 'polypeptide(L)'
;MEACPDKNKVSICLSLEKIKDIFDSLDIGVHIMDADGITILYNKACEEIEGISEEWIVGKDMNKLVYDGVYSESVALEAIVKGETVAKTQKVNGRHIFSTAVPIYENKQLINIVVSVMDMTSFENLKTQFNELKNVNMRIQKELNILNAKDGKKDSIITKSEKIEGIKTLALRIANVDSTVLIEGESGVGKGLFSKYIHENSNRKNEPFIKVDCSSLPEGLIESELFGYEEGAFTGARKDGKVGLIQLANKGTLFLDEIGELPLNLQVKLLNVIQDKVFQKVGGTKNISIDTRIIAATNRDLYAMVEEGTFREDLYYRLKVIPIRIPSLRERKMDIVPLTNFFLKKLNEHYNYEKVISSGAMKLLINYDWPGNVRELQNEVERLVVTSEFEIITEEDVLDGDIGKARTMEVDENMLFKENVYKYEKILLEDYIYRVNDIHELSEKTGLEASTLRKKAKKLGIDLKFQKRKKS
;
A
#
# COMPACT_ATOMS: atom_id res chain seq x y z
N MET A 1 -6.45 -30.11 61.63
CA MET A 1 -5.67 -30.57 60.47
C MET A 1 -5.49 -32.07 60.61
N GLU A 2 -6.32 -32.87 59.95
CA GLU A 2 -6.01 -34.27 59.67
C GLU A 2 -5.79 -34.40 58.17
N ALA A 3 -4.64 -34.95 57.79
CA ALA A 3 -4.24 -35.17 56.40
C ALA A 3 -4.78 -36.52 55.92
N CYS A 4 -5.44 -36.54 54.76
CA CYS A 4 -5.91 -37.77 54.13
C CYS A 4 -4.86 -38.25 53.10
N PRO A 5 -4.55 -39.56 53.03
CA PRO A 5 -3.43 -40.07 52.26
C PRO A 5 -3.90 -40.63 50.91
N ASP A 6 -4.06 -39.79 49.89
CA ASP A 6 -4.14 -40.30 48.51
C ASP A 6 -3.64 -39.27 47.49
N LYS A 7 -2.56 -39.60 46.77
CA LYS A 7 -1.78 -38.65 45.93
C LYS A 7 -2.32 -38.45 44.51
N ASN A 8 -3.49 -39.03 44.18
CA ASN A 8 -4.12 -38.90 42.85
C ASN A 8 -5.53 -38.27 42.86
N LYS A 9 -5.95 -37.68 43.98
CA LYS A 9 -7.15 -36.85 44.05
C LYS A 9 -6.77 -35.50 44.64
N VAL A 10 -7.00 -34.42 43.90
CA VAL A 10 -7.11 -33.11 44.54
C VAL A 10 -8.40 -33.17 45.36
N SER A 11 -8.29 -33.54 46.63
CA SER A 11 -9.42 -33.44 47.56
C SER A 11 -9.57 -31.98 47.93
N ILE A 12 -10.31 -31.25 47.09
CA ILE A 12 -10.76 -29.90 47.41
C ILE A 12 -11.82 -30.04 48.52
N CYS A 13 -11.38 -30.10 49.78
CA CYS A 13 -12.26 -29.96 50.95
C CYS A 13 -12.54 -28.47 51.16
N LEU A 14 -13.29 -27.87 50.24
CA LEU A 14 -13.86 -26.55 50.44
C LEU A 14 -15.29 -26.72 51.00
N SER A 15 -15.61 -25.93 52.02
CA SER A 15 -17.01 -25.78 52.43
C SER A 15 -17.80 -25.13 51.28
N LEU A 16 -19.10 -25.41 51.21
CA LEU A 16 -19.99 -24.78 50.22
C LEU A 16 -19.90 -23.25 50.26
N GLU A 17 -19.76 -22.67 51.45
CA GLU A 17 -19.52 -21.23 51.63
C GLU A 17 -18.26 -20.75 50.90
N LYS A 18 -17.13 -21.48 51.02
CA LYS A 18 -15.88 -21.11 50.34
C LYS A 18 -15.97 -21.28 48.82
N ILE A 19 -16.74 -22.25 48.33
CA ILE A 19 -16.97 -22.41 46.89
C ILE A 19 -17.80 -21.24 46.36
N LYS A 20 -18.83 -20.82 47.09
CA LYS A 20 -19.63 -19.65 46.73
C LYS A 20 -18.78 -18.37 46.75
N ASP A 21 -17.93 -18.17 47.76
CA ASP A 21 -17.01 -17.02 47.80
C ASP A 21 -16.06 -16.98 46.60
N ILE A 22 -15.52 -18.13 46.19
CA ILE A 22 -14.66 -18.22 45.00
C ILE A 22 -15.46 -17.92 43.73
N PHE A 23 -16.66 -18.48 43.61
CA PHE A 23 -17.56 -18.28 42.47
C PHE A 23 -17.96 -16.81 42.28
N ASP A 24 -18.23 -16.11 43.38
CA ASP A 24 -18.57 -14.68 43.39
C ASP A 24 -17.35 -13.76 43.24
N SER A 25 -16.13 -14.26 43.50
CA SER A 25 -14.89 -13.49 43.30
C SER A 25 -14.42 -13.42 41.85
N LEU A 26 -15.08 -14.14 40.93
CA LEU A 26 -14.72 -14.15 39.51
C LEU A 26 -15.17 -12.86 38.83
N ASP A 27 -14.26 -12.21 38.10
CA ASP A 27 -14.54 -11.04 37.25
C ASP A 27 -15.35 -11.39 35.98
N ILE A 28 -15.70 -12.67 35.81
CA ILE A 28 -16.48 -13.19 34.68
C ILE A 28 -17.83 -13.65 35.22
N GLY A 29 -18.91 -13.28 34.53
CA GLY A 29 -20.24 -13.78 34.84
C GLY A 29 -20.31 -15.28 34.61
N VAL A 30 -20.80 -16.03 35.58
CA VAL A 30 -21.00 -17.48 35.46
C VAL A 30 -22.45 -17.83 35.81
N HIS A 31 -23.13 -18.43 34.84
CA HIS A 31 -24.51 -18.87 34.93
C HIS A 31 -24.59 -20.36 34.62
N ILE A 32 -25.02 -21.15 35.61
CA ILE A 32 -25.12 -22.61 35.50
C ILE A 32 -26.59 -23.00 35.46
N MET A 33 -26.95 -23.86 34.50
CA MET A 33 -28.28 -24.44 34.36
C MET A 33 -28.21 -25.97 34.38
N ASP A 34 -29.33 -26.61 34.73
CA ASP A 34 -29.50 -28.05 34.53
C ASP A 34 -29.77 -28.40 33.05
N ALA A 35 -29.92 -29.69 32.78
CA ALA A 35 -30.18 -30.21 31.44
C ALA A 35 -31.49 -29.71 30.80
N ASP A 36 -32.46 -29.27 31.61
CA ASP A 36 -33.75 -28.76 31.15
C ASP A 36 -33.74 -27.22 30.98
N GLY A 37 -32.62 -26.57 31.31
CA GLY A 37 -32.46 -25.11 31.21
C GLY A 37 -32.96 -24.34 32.44
N ILE A 38 -33.09 -25.01 33.59
CA ILE A 38 -33.43 -24.37 34.86
C ILE A 38 -32.15 -23.86 35.51
N THR A 39 -32.16 -22.60 35.95
CA THR A 39 -30.99 -21.98 36.59
C THR A 39 -30.68 -22.61 37.95
N ILE A 40 -29.46 -23.11 38.12
CA ILE A 40 -28.95 -23.68 39.38
C ILE A 40 -28.10 -22.65 40.14
N LEU A 41 -27.13 -22.00 39.46
CA LEU A 41 -26.21 -21.04 40.07
C LEU A 41 -26.03 -19.81 39.18
N TYR A 42 -25.85 -18.67 39.82
CA TYR A 42 -25.69 -17.37 39.17
C TYR A 42 -24.81 -16.49 40.05
N ASN A 43 -23.64 -16.06 39.57
CA ASN A 43 -22.69 -15.30 40.39
C ASN A 43 -22.95 -13.79 40.34
N LYS A 44 -22.33 -13.06 41.27
CA LYS A 44 -22.41 -11.59 41.33
C LYS A 44 -22.03 -10.88 40.02
N ALA A 45 -21.00 -11.34 39.32
CA ALA A 45 -20.59 -10.73 38.05
C ALA A 45 -21.69 -10.82 36.99
N CYS A 46 -22.47 -11.91 36.96
CA CYS A 46 -23.64 -12.03 36.11
C CYS A 46 -24.75 -11.03 36.50
N GLU A 47 -25.00 -10.82 37.80
CA GLU A 47 -25.97 -9.80 38.27
C GLU A 47 -25.59 -8.39 37.80
N GLU A 48 -24.31 -8.04 37.88
CA GLU A 48 -23.81 -6.72 37.48
C GLU A 48 -23.88 -6.49 35.96
N ILE A 49 -23.63 -7.54 35.17
CA ILE A 49 -23.60 -7.47 33.71
C ILE A 49 -25.03 -7.46 33.15
N GLU A 50 -25.90 -8.35 33.62
CA GLU A 50 -27.25 -8.54 33.06
C GLU A 50 -28.32 -7.72 33.78
N GLY A 51 -28.07 -7.30 35.03
CA GLY A 51 -29.00 -6.50 35.83
C GLY A 51 -30.13 -7.31 36.49
N ILE A 52 -29.95 -8.62 36.64
CA ILE A 52 -30.92 -9.55 37.23
C ILE A 52 -30.32 -10.13 38.51
N SER A 53 -31.08 -10.21 39.61
CA SER A 53 -30.58 -10.78 40.86
C SER A 53 -30.61 -12.32 40.86
N GLU A 54 -29.62 -12.94 41.52
CA GLU A 54 -29.50 -14.36 41.81
C GLU A 54 -30.80 -14.88 42.42
N GLU A 55 -31.33 -14.16 43.43
CA GLU A 55 -32.57 -14.53 44.14
C GLU A 55 -33.79 -14.65 43.21
N TRP A 56 -33.83 -13.89 42.11
CA TRP A 56 -34.95 -13.91 41.18
C TRP A 56 -34.80 -14.96 40.08
N ILE A 57 -33.57 -15.15 39.58
CA ILE A 57 -33.28 -16.01 38.42
C ILE A 57 -33.09 -17.48 38.79
N VAL A 58 -32.59 -17.79 39.98
CA VAL A 58 -32.37 -19.17 40.43
C VAL A 58 -33.71 -19.93 40.50
N GLY A 59 -33.75 -21.13 39.90
CA GLY A 59 -34.95 -21.95 39.77
C GLY A 59 -35.92 -21.53 38.65
N LYS A 60 -35.59 -20.51 37.85
CA LYS A 60 -36.38 -20.15 36.66
C LYS A 60 -35.95 -20.97 35.44
N ASP A 61 -36.94 -21.31 34.62
CA ASP A 61 -36.78 -21.97 33.33
C ASP A 61 -36.42 -20.94 32.24
N MET A 62 -35.25 -21.13 31.63
CA MET A 62 -34.73 -20.25 30.59
C MET A 62 -35.60 -20.23 29.33
N ASN A 63 -36.28 -21.33 28.98
CA ASN A 63 -37.19 -21.36 27.82
C ASN A 63 -38.35 -20.38 28.03
N LYS A 64 -38.89 -20.36 29.25
CA LYS A 64 -39.97 -19.44 29.62
C LYS A 64 -39.49 -18.00 29.66
N LEU A 65 -38.29 -17.74 30.15
CA LEU A 65 -37.73 -16.39 30.19
C LEU A 65 -37.46 -15.79 28.80
N VAL A 66 -37.05 -16.64 27.83
CA VAL A 66 -36.94 -16.22 26.44
C VAL A 66 -38.33 -15.96 25.83
N TYR A 67 -39.31 -16.84 26.11
CA TYR A 67 -40.69 -16.67 25.62
C TYR A 67 -41.36 -15.40 26.17
N ASP A 68 -41.19 -15.12 27.47
CA ASP A 68 -41.73 -13.94 28.16
C ASP A 68 -40.97 -12.65 27.80
N GLY A 69 -39.93 -12.74 26.96
CA GLY A 69 -39.16 -11.60 26.45
C GLY A 69 -38.17 -10.98 27.45
N VAL A 70 -37.86 -11.69 28.55
CA VAL A 70 -36.83 -11.28 29.52
C VAL A 70 -35.44 -11.41 28.88
N TYR A 71 -35.23 -12.46 28.10
CA TYR A 71 -34.04 -12.64 27.25
C TYR A 71 -34.46 -12.65 25.78
N SER A 72 -33.72 -11.96 24.93
CA SER A 72 -33.99 -11.99 23.48
C SER A 72 -33.64 -13.34 22.86
N GLU A 73 -32.53 -13.95 23.31
CA GLU A 73 -32.03 -15.24 22.87
C GLU A 73 -31.18 -15.85 24.01
N SER A 74 -30.98 -17.17 24.00
CA SER A 74 -30.18 -17.87 25.01
C SER A 74 -29.13 -18.79 24.38
N VAL A 75 -27.85 -18.48 24.65
CA VAL A 75 -26.71 -19.30 24.23
C VAL A 75 -26.73 -20.67 24.92
N ALA A 76 -27.32 -20.76 26.12
CA ALA A 76 -27.49 -22.02 26.84
C ALA A 76 -28.48 -22.96 26.13
N LEU A 77 -29.66 -22.47 25.76
CA LEU A 77 -30.66 -23.28 25.05
C LEU A 77 -30.13 -23.74 23.68
N GLU A 78 -29.38 -22.88 22.99
CA GLU A 78 -28.75 -23.25 21.73
C GLU A 78 -27.72 -24.39 21.92
N ALA A 79 -26.90 -24.33 22.98
CA ALA A 79 -25.96 -25.38 23.33
C ALA A 79 -26.65 -26.70 23.73
N ILE A 80 -27.80 -26.64 24.41
CA ILE A 80 -28.63 -27.83 24.72
C ILE A 80 -29.10 -28.51 23.44
N VAL A 81 -29.64 -27.74 22.50
CA VAL A 81 -30.21 -28.26 21.25
C VAL A 81 -29.12 -28.84 20.36
N LYS A 82 -27.97 -28.17 20.25
CA LYS A 82 -26.86 -28.62 19.38
C LYS A 82 -26.01 -29.72 20.02
N GLY A 83 -25.96 -29.77 21.35
CA GLY A 83 -25.10 -30.70 22.09
C GLY A 83 -23.60 -30.38 21.99
N GLU A 84 -23.24 -29.14 21.67
CA GLU A 84 -21.86 -28.67 21.53
C GLU A 84 -21.67 -27.30 22.17
N THR A 85 -20.41 -26.87 22.33
CA THR A 85 -20.08 -25.54 22.85
C THR A 85 -20.53 -24.45 21.88
N VAL A 86 -21.26 -23.45 22.38
CA VAL A 86 -21.74 -22.30 21.59
C VAL A 86 -21.18 -21.01 22.18
N ALA A 87 -20.66 -20.12 21.32
CA ALA A 87 -20.18 -18.81 21.73
C ALA A 87 -20.81 -17.71 20.87
N LYS A 88 -21.21 -16.60 21.50
CA LYS A 88 -21.90 -15.49 20.82
C LYS A 88 -21.61 -14.14 21.46
N THR A 89 -21.53 -13.12 20.63
CA THR A 89 -21.54 -11.71 21.08
C THR A 89 -22.96 -11.17 20.99
N GLN A 90 -23.42 -10.53 22.06
CA GLN A 90 -24.75 -9.93 22.13
C GLN A 90 -24.75 -8.65 22.96
N LYS A 91 -25.81 -7.85 22.83
CA LYS A 91 -25.97 -6.62 23.59
C LYS A 91 -27.04 -6.81 24.66
N VAL A 92 -26.66 -6.69 25.92
CA VAL A 92 -27.56 -6.86 27.07
C VAL A 92 -27.42 -5.64 27.97
N ASN A 93 -28.55 -5.04 28.36
CA ASN A 93 -28.59 -3.87 29.24
C ASN A 93 -27.63 -2.72 28.83
N GLY A 94 -27.48 -2.49 27.53
CA GLY A 94 -26.59 -1.47 26.97
C GLY A 94 -25.10 -1.85 26.90
N ARG A 95 -24.71 -2.99 27.47
CA ARG A 95 -23.34 -3.54 27.45
C ARG A 95 -23.17 -4.54 26.31
N HIS A 96 -21.97 -4.60 25.76
CA HIS A 96 -21.58 -5.61 24.77
C HIS A 96 -20.95 -6.78 25.50
N ILE A 97 -21.57 -7.95 25.40
CA ILE A 97 -21.13 -9.14 26.13
C ILE A 97 -20.73 -10.26 25.16
N PHE A 98 -19.72 -11.03 25.55
CA PHE A 98 -19.35 -12.28 24.89
C PHE A 98 -19.68 -13.45 25.82
N SER A 99 -20.60 -14.29 25.37
CA SER A 99 -21.11 -15.41 26.15
C SER A 99 -20.68 -16.73 25.52
N THR A 100 -20.16 -17.66 26.31
CA THR A 100 -19.82 -19.03 25.89
C THR A 100 -20.55 -20.03 26.76
N ALA A 101 -21.41 -20.86 26.17
CA ALA A 101 -22.10 -21.96 26.83
C ALA A 101 -21.39 -23.29 26.54
N VAL A 102 -21.05 -24.01 27.59
CA VAL A 102 -20.38 -25.32 27.52
C VAL A 102 -21.28 -26.37 28.18
N PRO A 103 -21.81 -27.35 27.41
CA PRO A 103 -22.58 -28.45 27.99
C PRO A 103 -21.65 -29.46 28.70
N ILE A 104 -22.06 -29.91 29.89
CA ILE A 104 -21.32 -30.87 30.73
C ILE A 104 -22.07 -32.20 30.73
N TYR A 105 -21.38 -33.25 30.29
CA TYR A 105 -21.92 -34.60 30.20
C TYR A 105 -21.31 -35.54 31.24
N GLU A 106 -22.14 -36.38 31.83
CA GLU A 106 -21.74 -37.54 32.63
C GLU A 106 -22.38 -38.80 32.05
N ASN A 107 -21.60 -39.85 31.79
CA ASN A 107 -22.09 -41.10 31.16
C ASN A 107 -22.89 -40.88 29.85
N LYS A 108 -22.52 -39.87 29.05
CA LYS A 108 -23.22 -39.41 27.82
C LYS A 108 -24.60 -38.78 28.04
N GLN A 109 -24.99 -38.50 29.27
CA GLN A 109 -26.18 -37.73 29.60
C GLN A 109 -25.77 -36.30 29.93
N LEU A 110 -26.47 -35.32 29.36
CA LEU A 110 -26.29 -33.91 29.70
C LEU A 110 -26.73 -33.72 31.16
N ILE A 111 -25.85 -33.15 31.99
CA ILE A 111 -26.15 -32.88 33.41
C ILE A 111 -26.38 -31.38 33.60
N ASN A 112 -25.44 -30.55 33.15
CA ASN A 112 -25.47 -29.11 33.33
C ASN A 112 -24.97 -28.37 32.09
N ILE A 113 -25.28 -27.07 31.99
CA ILE A 113 -24.67 -26.13 31.04
C ILE A 113 -24.05 -25.01 31.85
N VAL A 114 -22.79 -24.70 31.56
CA VAL A 114 -22.08 -23.56 32.16
C VAL A 114 -21.93 -22.48 31.11
N VAL A 115 -22.55 -21.33 31.37
CA VAL A 115 -22.41 -20.13 30.58
C VAL A 115 -21.42 -19.20 31.26
N SER A 116 -20.39 -18.81 30.53
CA SER A 116 -19.50 -17.71 30.91
C SER A 116 -19.88 -16.46 30.15
N VAL A 117 -19.92 -15.31 30.81
CA VAL A 117 -20.32 -14.02 30.26
C VAL A 117 -19.24 -12.99 30.57
N MET A 118 -18.64 -12.43 29.52
CA MET A 118 -17.62 -11.38 29.64
C MET A 118 -18.14 -10.05 29.09
N ASP A 119 -18.01 -8.97 29.87
CA ASP A 119 -18.30 -7.61 29.41
C ASP A 119 -17.14 -7.09 28.53
N MET A 120 -17.43 -6.90 27.25
CA MET A 120 -16.50 -6.42 26.23
C MET A 120 -16.68 -4.92 25.93
N THR A 121 -17.55 -4.21 26.66
CA THR A 121 -17.90 -2.81 26.37
C THR A 121 -16.68 -1.89 26.41
N SER A 122 -15.84 -2.02 27.44
CA SER A 122 -14.61 -1.24 27.57
C SER A 122 -13.61 -1.53 26.45
N PHE A 123 -13.53 -2.80 26.01
CA PHE A 123 -12.66 -3.21 24.92
C PHE A 123 -13.14 -2.66 23.57
N GLU A 124 -14.44 -2.69 23.29
CA GLU A 124 -15.01 -2.10 22.08
C GLU A 124 -14.85 -0.57 22.05
N ASN A 125 -15.07 0.11 23.18
CA ASN A 125 -14.81 1.55 23.30
C ASN A 125 -13.34 1.87 23.07
N LEU A 126 -12.42 1.10 23.66
CA LEU A 126 -10.98 1.28 23.47
C LEU A 126 -10.57 1.05 22.01
N LYS A 127 -11.12 0.03 21.35
CA LYS A 127 -10.91 -0.24 19.92
C LYS A 127 -11.41 0.92 19.04
N THR A 128 -12.56 1.49 19.40
CA THR A 128 -13.14 2.65 18.69
C THR A 128 -12.26 3.88 18.85
N GLN A 129 -11.88 4.21 20.09
CA GLN A 129 -10.95 5.30 20.38
C GLN A 129 -9.59 5.11 19.70
N PHE A 130 -9.06 3.89 19.67
CA PHE A 130 -7.81 3.56 18.97
C PHE A 130 -7.92 3.80 17.47
N ASN A 131 -9.04 3.42 16.85
CA ASN A 131 -9.28 3.68 15.42
C ASN A 131 -9.42 5.17 15.12
N GLU A 132 -10.11 5.93 15.99
CA GLU A 132 -10.19 7.39 15.90
C GLU A 132 -8.81 8.03 16.04
N LEU A 133 -8.03 7.61 17.04
CA LEU A 133 -6.67 8.07 17.26
C LEU A 133 -5.78 7.75 16.05
N LYS A 134 -5.91 6.55 15.48
CA LYS A 134 -5.19 6.13 14.25
C LYS A 134 -5.57 7.01 13.05
N ASN A 135 -6.85 7.35 12.91
CA ASN A 135 -7.32 8.25 11.85
C ASN A 135 -6.82 9.69 12.04
N VAL A 136 -6.84 10.20 13.27
CA VAL A 136 -6.26 11.51 13.60
C VAL A 136 -4.76 11.50 13.35
N ASN A 137 -4.06 10.45 13.77
CA ASN A 137 -2.62 10.31 13.56
C ASN A 137 -2.28 10.20 12.06
N MET A 138 -3.09 9.53 11.25
CA MET A 138 -2.94 9.55 9.77
C MET A 138 -3.15 10.94 9.17
N ARG A 139 -4.11 11.73 9.69
CA ARG A 139 -4.33 13.12 9.25
C ARG A 139 -3.16 14.01 9.66
N ILE A 140 -2.72 13.90 10.91
CA ILE A 140 -1.54 14.59 11.44
C ILE A 140 -0.30 14.18 10.64
N GLN A 141 -0.11 12.91 10.29
CA GLN A 141 1.02 12.51 9.44
C GLN A 141 0.93 13.06 8.02
N LYS A 142 -0.26 13.17 7.44
CA LYS A 142 -0.45 13.86 6.15
C LYS A 142 -0.11 15.34 6.25
N GLU A 143 -0.56 16.01 7.30
CA GLU A 143 -0.25 17.43 7.56
C GLU A 143 1.23 17.63 7.90
N LEU A 144 1.83 16.75 8.70
CA LEU A 144 3.26 16.71 8.99
C LEU A 144 4.07 16.39 7.73
N ASN A 145 3.59 15.59 6.78
CA ASN A 145 4.28 15.42 5.49
C ASN A 145 4.19 16.67 4.61
N ILE A 146 3.17 17.50 4.79
CA ILE A 146 3.03 18.82 4.15
C ILE A 146 3.90 19.87 4.88
N LEU A 147 4.06 19.77 6.20
CA LEU A 147 4.85 20.68 7.04
C LEU A 147 6.35 20.32 7.09
N ASN A 148 6.73 19.04 7.13
CA ASN A 148 8.11 18.52 7.12
C ASN A 148 8.79 18.71 5.75
N ALA A 149 8.06 19.16 4.73
CA ALA A 149 8.67 19.77 3.55
C ALA A 149 9.46 21.06 3.89
N LYS A 150 9.37 21.55 5.15
CA LYS A 150 10.11 22.71 5.65
C LYS A 150 11.35 22.39 6.51
N ASP A 151 11.63 21.13 6.86
CA ASP A 151 12.84 20.79 7.63
C ASP A 151 13.92 20.17 6.74
N GLY A 152 15.08 20.84 6.72
CA GLY A 152 16.10 20.71 5.69
C GLY A 152 17.03 19.49 5.76
N LYS A 153 17.73 19.30 4.62
CA LYS A 153 18.90 18.45 4.38
C LYS A 153 18.71 16.95 4.62
N LYS A 154 17.98 16.31 3.71
CA LYS A 154 18.41 15.04 3.11
C LYS A 154 18.41 15.22 1.61
N ASP A 155 19.50 14.80 0.97
CA ASP A 155 19.59 14.74 -0.49
C ASP A 155 18.45 13.82 -0.96
N SER A 156 17.34 14.41 -1.42
CA SER A 156 16.05 13.71 -1.55
C SER A 156 16.06 12.71 -2.71
N ILE A 157 17.04 12.84 -3.61
CA ILE A 157 17.21 12.00 -4.79
C ILE A 157 18.38 11.02 -4.56
N ILE A 158 18.03 9.75 -4.38
CA ILE A 158 18.98 8.64 -4.23
C ILE A 158 19.47 8.23 -5.62
N THR A 159 20.79 8.26 -5.81
CA THR A 159 21.40 7.83 -7.07
C THR A 159 22.86 7.45 -6.89
N LYS A 160 23.36 6.61 -7.79
CA LYS A 160 24.78 6.39 -8.09
C LYS A 160 25.07 6.57 -9.59
N SER A 161 24.09 7.00 -10.38
CA SER A 161 24.21 7.22 -11.80
C SER A 161 24.75 8.61 -12.10
N GLU A 162 25.85 8.69 -12.86
CA GLU A 162 26.42 9.96 -13.32
C GLU A 162 25.40 10.81 -14.11
N LYS A 163 24.51 10.17 -14.87
CA LYS A 163 23.45 10.86 -15.62
C LYS A 163 22.51 11.63 -14.68
N ILE A 164 22.08 10.98 -13.60
CA ILE A 164 21.17 11.58 -12.61
C ILE A 164 21.89 12.65 -11.79
N GLU A 165 23.17 12.45 -11.46
CA GLU A 165 23.97 13.49 -10.78
C GLU A 165 24.16 14.74 -11.65
N GLY A 166 24.35 14.58 -12.96
CA GLY A 166 24.32 15.68 -13.92
C GLY A 166 22.98 16.43 -13.90
N ILE A 167 21.87 15.70 -13.85
CA ILE A 167 20.52 16.29 -13.77
C ILE A 167 20.30 16.99 -12.41
N LYS A 168 20.74 16.42 -11.29
CA LYS A 168 20.69 17.07 -9.96
C LYS A 168 21.45 18.40 -9.97
N THR A 169 22.64 18.41 -10.54
CA THR A 169 23.48 19.62 -10.65
C THR A 169 22.79 20.68 -11.51
N LEU A 170 22.19 20.28 -12.63
CA LEU A 170 21.41 21.17 -13.49
C LEU A 170 20.18 21.71 -12.75
N ALA A 171 19.44 20.86 -12.02
CA ALA A 171 18.29 21.24 -11.23
C ALA A 171 18.63 22.28 -10.15
N LEU A 172 19.78 22.15 -9.47
CA LEU A 172 20.27 23.16 -8.51
C LEU A 172 20.55 24.51 -9.18
N ARG A 173 21.15 24.51 -10.37
CA ARG A 173 21.39 25.76 -11.12
C ARG A 173 20.07 26.42 -11.51
N ILE A 174 19.11 25.62 -11.99
CA ILE A 174 17.79 26.07 -12.39
C ILE A 174 16.97 26.56 -11.19
N ALA A 175 17.20 26.02 -9.99
CA ALA A 175 16.48 26.43 -8.79
C ALA A 175 16.63 27.94 -8.50
N ASN A 176 17.76 28.54 -8.87
CA ASN A 176 18.05 29.96 -8.64
C ASN A 176 17.37 30.94 -9.63
N VAL A 177 16.67 30.43 -10.66
CA VAL A 177 15.98 31.25 -11.66
C VAL A 177 14.48 30.94 -11.70
N ASP A 178 13.67 31.91 -12.12
CA ASP A 178 12.21 31.80 -12.19
C ASP A 178 11.68 31.27 -13.54
N SER A 179 12.57 30.84 -14.43
CA SER A 179 12.20 30.27 -15.73
C SER A 179 11.32 29.02 -15.59
N THR A 180 10.40 28.85 -16.55
CA THR A 180 9.58 27.63 -16.67
C THR A 180 10.47 26.41 -16.93
N VAL A 181 10.20 25.33 -16.22
CA VAL A 181 10.92 24.06 -16.38
C VAL A 181 9.96 23.00 -16.91
N LEU A 182 10.36 22.27 -17.95
CA LEU A 182 9.63 21.13 -18.47
C LEU A 182 10.40 19.85 -18.15
N ILE A 183 9.81 18.96 -17.36
CA ILE A 183 10.40 17.68 -16.96
C ILE A 183 9.79 16.56 -17.80
N GLU A 184 10.59 15.95 -18.66
CA GLU A 184 10.18 14.88 -19.56
C GLU A 184 10.68 13.54 -19.03
N GLY A 185 9.86 12.50 -19.14
CA GLY A 185 10.28 11.14 -18.81
C GLY A 185 9.10 10.20 -18.58
N GLU A 186 9.36 8.91 -18.67
CA GLU A 186 8.36 7.86 -18.50
C GLU A 186 7.64 7.95 -17.15
N SER A 187 6.49 7.29 -17.04
CA SER A 187 5.80 7.20 -15.75
C SER A 187 6.67 6.47 -14.72
N GLY A 188 6.66 6.96 -13.47
CA GLY A 188 7.40 6.33 -12.37
C GLY A 188 8.91 6.63 -12.31
N VAL A 189 9.48 7.49 -13.17
CA VAL A 189 10.93 7.84 -13.10
C VAL A 189 11.29 8.81 -11.97
N GLY A 190 10.30 9.44 -11.34
CA GLY A 190 10.50 10.41 -10.25
C GLY A 190 10.38 11.89 -10.65
N LYS A 191 9.62 12.24 -11.70
CA LYS A 191 9.40 13.64 -12.15
C LYS A 191 8.97 14.57 -11.00
N GLY A 192 8.02 14.11 -10.18
CA GLY A 192 7.54 14.86 -9.01
C GLY A 192 8.57 15.03 -7.88
N LEU A 193 9.59 14.17 -7.81
CA LEU A 193 10.68 14.32 -6.84
C LEU A 193 11.64 15.43 -7.30
N PHE A 194 11.94 15.48 -8.61
CA PHE A 194 12.76 16.55 -9.18
C PHE A 194 12.07 17.92 -9.11
N SER A 195 10.76 18.01 -9.32
CA SER A 195 10.06 19.29 -9.17
C SER A 195 10.10 19.83 -7.75
N LYS A 196 9.94 18.97 -6.74
CA LYS A 196 10.15 19.31 -5.32
C LYS A 196 11.59 19.72 -5.05
N TYR A 197 12.56 18.95 -5.53
CA TYR A 197 13.98 19.24 -5.36
C TYR A 197 14.36 20.62 -5.93
N ILE A 198 13.83 21.00 -7.11
CA ILE A 198 14.03 22.34 -7.68
C ILE A 198 13.41 23.42 -6.77
N HIS A 199 12.20 23.19 -6.26
CA HIS A 199 11.52 24.14 -5.38
C HIS A 199 12.26 24.34 -4.04
N GLU A 200 12.61 23.25 -3.36
CA GLU A 200 13.31 23.24 -2.06
C GLU A 200 14.68 23.94 -2.11
N ASN A 201 15.32 23.94 -3.27
CA ASN A 201 16.61 24.61 -3.50
C ASN A 201 16.47 26.00 -4.13
N SER A 202 15.24 26.52 -4.32
CA SER A 202 14.99 27.81 -4.95
C SER A 202 14.90 28.95 -3.94
N ASN A 203 14.88 30.19 -4.45
CA ASN A 203 14.54 31.38 -3.65
C ASN A 203 13.12 31.34 -3.08
N ARG A 204 12.25 30.46 -3.61
CA ARG A 204 10.85 30.29 -3.21
C ARG A 204 10.64 29.09 -2.28
N LYS A 205 11.70 28.48 -1.73
CA LYS A 205 11.63 27.27 -0.88
C LYS A 205 10.72 27.36 0.36
N ASN A 206 10.48 28.57 0.86
CA ASN A 206 9.62 28.80 2.03
C ASN A 206 8.17 29.15 1.63
N GLU A 207 7.92 29.33 0.34
CA GLU A 207 6.63 29.67 -0.25
C GLU A 207 5.84 28.40 -0.63
N PRO A 208 4.55 28.49 -0.97
CA PRO A 208 3.75 27.31 -1.30
C PRO A 208 4.29 26.51 -2.50
N PHE A 209 4.30 25.19 -2.38
CA PHE A 209 4.47 24.27 -3.51
C PHE A 209 3.13 23.57 -3.78
N ILE A 210 2.44 23.97 -4.85
CA ILE A 210 1.13 23.42 -5.22
C ILE A 210 1.32 22.43 -6.37
N LYS A 211 1.02 21.16 -6.11
CA LYS A 211 1.00 20.11 -7.14
C LYS A 211 -0.41 19.97 -7.70
N VAL A 212 -0.52 19.92 -9.03
CA VAL A 212 -1.74 19.58 -9.75
C VAL A 212 -1.43 18.42 -10.70
N ASP A 213 -2.24 17.38 -10.63
CA ASP A 213 -2.17 16.24 -11.56
C ASP A 213 -3.29 16.38 -12.57
N CYS A 214 -2.93 16.69 -13.82
CA CYS A 214 -3.89 16.98 -14.89
C CYS A 214 -4.66 15.73 -15.35
N SER A 215 -4.16 14.53 -15.03
CA SER A 215 -4.80 13.25 -15.39
C SER A 215 -5.85 12.80 -14.37
N SER A 216 -5.74 13.27 -13.13
CA SER A 216 -6.55 12.78 -12.00
C SER A 216 -7.94 13.42 -11.88
N LEU A 217 -8.17 14.53 -12.58
CA LEU A 217 -9.39 15.32 -12.48
C LEU A 217 -10.23 15.18 -13.76
N PRO A 218 -11.56 14.98 -13.65
CA PRO A 218 -12.45 15.04 -14.81
C PRO A 218 -12.32 16.39 -15.54
N GLU A 219 -12.41 16.36 -16.87
CA GLU A 219 -12.29 17.56 -17.72
C GLU A 219 -13.21 18.72 -17.29
N GLY A 220 -14.43 18.40 -16.85
CA GLY A 220 -15.39 19.40 -16.37
C GLY A 220 -15.03 20.04 -15.02
N LEU A 221 -14.16 19.41 -14.22
CA LEU A 221 -13.77 19.88 -12.89
C LEU A 221 -12.41 20.58 -12.88
N ILE A 222 -11.46 20.13 -13.71
CA ILE A 222 -10.09 20.65 -13.71
C ILE A 222 -10.01 22.16 -13.91
N GLU A 223 -10.92 22.75 -14.70
CA GLU A 223 -10.99 24.20 -14.88
C GLU A 223 -11.32 24.91 -13.56
N SER A 224 -12.36 24.44 -12.87
CA SER A 224 -12.83 25.02 -11.61
C SER A 224 -11.83 24.80 -10.46
N GLU A 225 -11.05 23.72 -10.50
CA GLU A 225 -9.97 23.44 -9.55
C GLU A 225 -8.76 24.35 -9.81
N LEU A 226 -8.31 24.47 -11.06
CA LEU A 226 -7.13 25.28 -11.42
C LEU A 226 -7.37 26.77 -11.23
N PHE A 227 -8.46 27.28 -11.81
CA PHE A 227 -8.74 28.73 -11.89
C PHE A 227 -9.69 29.22 -10.80
N GLY A 228 -10.43 28.33 -10.13
CA GLY A 228 -11.49 28.72 -9.20
C GLY A 228 -12.72 29.27 -9.93
N TYR A 229 -13.77 29.57 -9.17
CA TYR A 229 -15.03 30.09 -9.71
C TYR A 229 -15.61 31.19 -8.81
N GLU A 230 -16.38 32.09 -9.40
CA GLU A 230 -17.19 33.08 -8.67
C GLU A 230 -18.56 32.52 -8.30
N GLU A 231 -19.24 33.17 -7.35
CA GLU A 231 -20.61 32.82 -6.99
C GLU A 231 -21.51 32.73 -8.23
N GLY A 232 -22.32 31.67 -8.33
CA GLY A 232 -23.29 31.53 -9.41
C GLY A 232 -22.71 31.16 -10.78
N ALA A 233 -21.43 30.79 -10.88
CA ALA A 233 -20.80 30.44 -12.16
C ALA A 233 -21.46 29.23 -12.88
N PHE A 234 -22.06 28.29 -12.14
CA PHE A 234 -22.79 27.14 -12.66
C PHE A 234 -23.78 26.57 -11.62
N THR A 235 -24.69 25.70 -12.05
CA THR A 235 -25.65 25.03 -11.16
C THR A 235 -24.93 24.15 -10.13
N GLY A 236 -25.00 24.51 -8.85
CA GLY A 236 -24.27 23.82 -7.77
C GLY A 236 -23.01 24.55 -7.28
N ALA A 237 -22.67 25.71 -7.84
CA ALA A 237 -21.61 26.56 -7.32
C ALA A 237 -21.90 27.00 -5.89
N ARG A 238 -20.89 26.96 -5.01
CA ARG A 238 -20.99 27.50 -3.65
C ARG A 238 -21.22 29.01 -3.70
N LYS A 239 -22.02 29.52 -2.75
CA LYS A 239 -22.30 30.95 -2.60
C LYS A 239 -21.03 31.77 -2.39
N ASP A 240 -20.03 31.21 -1.70
CA ASP A 240 -18.78 31.95 -1.44
C ASP A 240 -17.74 31.83 -2.58
N GLY A 241 -18.10 31.16 -3.69
CA GLY A 241 -17.18 30.81 -4.76
C GLY A 241 -16.10 29.80 -4.32
N LYS A 242 -15.05 29.68 -5.14
CA LYS A 242 -13.87 28.86 -4.84
C LYS A 242 -12.58 29.54 -5.29
N VAL A 243 -11.54 29.43 -4.47
CA VAL A 243 -10.17 29.84 -4.82
C VAL A 243 -9.50 28.72 -5.62
N GLY A 244 -8.91 29.07 -6.77
CA GLY A 244 -8.21 28.12 -7.63
C GLY A 244 -6.81 27.76 -7.13
N LEU A 245 -6.31 26.59 -7.54
CA LEU A 245 -4.97 26.09 -7.21
C LEU A 245 -3.86 27.02 -7.68
N ILE A 246 -4.05 27.68 -8.84
CA ILE A 246 -3.10 28.68 -9.35
C ILE A 246 -2.97 29.86 -8.39
N GLN A 247 -4.09 30.31 -7.82
CA GLN A 247 -4.09 31.41 -6.85
C GLN A 247 -3.43 31.01 -5.53
N LEU A 248 -3.62 29.76 -5.09
CA LEU A 248 -2.95 29.22 -3.90
C LEU A 248 -1.43 29.09 -4.08
N ALA A 249 -0.96 28.97 -5.33
CA ALA A 249 0.45 28.90 -5.68
C ALA A 249 1.12 30.27 -5.79
N ASN A 250 0.39 31.38 -5.59
CA ASN A 250 0.93 32.72 -5.72
C ASN A 250 2.14 32.95 -4.80
N LYS A 251 3.18 33.62 -5.31
CA LYS A 251 4.56 33.74 -4.77
C LYS A 251 5.35 32.44 -4.71
N GLY A 252 4.69 31.30 -4.75
CA GLY A 252 5.27 29.97 -4.70
C GLY A 252 5.56 29.35 -6.06
N THR A 253 5.41 28.03 -6.13
CA THR A 253 5.62 27.20 -7.32
C THR A 253 4.39 26.35 -7.59
N LEU A 254 3.94 26.37 -8.84
CA LEU A 254 2.91 25.48 -9.36
C LEU A 254 3.58 24.36 -10.15
N PHE A 255 3.40 23.13 -9.70
CA PHE A 255 3.83 21.93 -10.40
C PHE A 255 2.65 21.28 -11.13
N LEU A 256 2.72 21.23 -12.45
CA LEU A 256 1.72 20.62 -13.34
C LEU A 256 2.23 19.25 -13.79
N ASP A 257 1.73 18.18 -13.17
CA ASP A 257 2.04 16.80 -13.54
C ASP A 257 1.13 16.34 -14.67
N GLU A 258 1.69 15.58 -15.60
CA GLU A 258 1.05 15.10 -16.84
C GLU A 258 0.36 16.21 -17.65
N ILE A 259 1.08 17.29 -17.94
CA ILE A 259 0.57 18.47 -18.68
C ILE A 259 0.02 18.13 -20.07
N GLY A 260 0.47 17.02 -20.68
CA GLY A 260 -0.05 16.53 -21.95
C GLY A 260 -1.52 16.08 -21.89
N GLU A 261 -2.08 15.84 -20.71
CA GLU A 261 -3.49 15.47 -20.53
C GLU A 261 -4.41 16.70 -20.45
N LEU A 262 -3.88 17.93 -20.49
CA LEU A 262 -4.67 19.14 -20.33
C LEU A 262 -5.54 19.41 -21.58
N PRO A 263 -6.86 19.57 -21.45
CA PRO A 263 -7.75 19.91 -22.57
C PRO A 263 -7.35 21.19 -23.33
N LEU A 264 -7.53 21.20 -24.65
CA LEU A 264 -7.12 22.31 -25.54
C LEU A 264 -7.67 23.69 -25.12
N ASN A 265 -8.91 23.75 -24.64
CA ASN A 265 -9.52 25.00 -24.16
C ASN A 265 -8.81 25.55 -22.91
N LEU A 266 -8.28 24.68 -22.05
CA LEU A 266 -7.55 25.08 -20.85
C LEU A 266 -6.09 25.42 -21.14
N GLN A 267 -5.51 24.85 -22.20
CA GLN A 267 -4.17 25.22 -22.66
C GLN A 267 -4.08 26.73 -22.99
N VAL A 268 -5.13 27.32 -23.58
CA VAL A 268 -5.19 28.77 -23.85
C VAL A 268 -5.19 29.58 -22.55
N LYS A 269 -5.96 29.16 -21.55
CA LYS A 269 -6.01 29.86 -20.25
C LYS A 269 -4.69 29.74 -19.49
N LEU A 270 -4.06 28.57 -19.56
CA LEU A 270 -2.74 28.35 -18.96
C LEU A 270 -1.65 29.17 -19.67
N LEU A 271 -1.74 29.35 -20.99
CA LEU A 271 -0.82 30.22 -21.72
C LEU A 271 -0.83 31.65 -21.15
N ASN A 272 -2.00 32.22 -20.89
CA ASN A 272 -2.14 33.56 -20.30
C ASN A 272 -1.53 33.62 -18.88
N VAL A 273 -1.68 32.55 -18.09
CA VAL A 273 -1.04 32.41 -16.77
C VAL A 273 0.49 32.45 -16.89
N ILE A 274 1.05 31.78 -17.89
CA ILE A 274 2.51 31.68 -18.06
C ILE A 274 3.09 32.96 -18.68
N GLN A 275 2.42 33.53 -19.69
CA GLN A 275 2.88 34.71 -20.43
C GLN A 275 2.61 36.01 -19.68
N ASP A 276 1.33 36.27 -19.39
CA ASP A 276 0.86 37.57 -18.88
C ASP A 276 0.75 37.62 -17.36
N LYS A 277 0.97 36.48 -16.69
CA LYS A 277 0.91 36.37 -15.22
C LYS A 277 -0.45 36.82 -14.66
N VAL A 278 -1.51 36.60 -15.43
CA VAL A 278 -2.89 36.90 -15.05
C VAL A 278 -3.82 35.76 -15.46
N PHE A 279 -4.94 35.62 -14.74
CA PHE A 279 -6.04 34.76 -15.13
C PHE A 279 -7.39 35.30 -14.62
N GLN A 280 -8.48 34.70 -15.08
CA GLN A 280 -9.84 34.98 -14.63
C GLN A 280 -10.46 33.71 -14.04
N LYS A 281 -11.26 33.86 -12.99
CA LYS A 281 -12.07 32.76 -12.44
C LYS A 281 -13.16 32.36 -13.43
N VAL A 282 -13.63 31.12 -13.33
CA VAL A 282 -14.81 30.68 -14.09
C VAL A 282 -16.01 31.54 -13.70
N GLY A 283 -16.69 32.09 -14.70
CA GLY A 283 -17.84 33.00 -14.54
C GLY A 283 -17.47 34.44 -14.14
N GLY A 284 -16.20 34.72 -13.81
CA GLY A 284 -15.74 36.05 -13.41
C GLY A 284 -15.12 36.85 -14.56
N THR A 285 -15.14 38.18 -14.43
CA THR A 285 -14.54 39.11 -15.41
C THR A 285 -13.28 39.81 -14.88
N LYS A 286 -12.97 39.62 -13.59
CA LYS A 286 -11.84 40.28 -12.94
C LYS A 286 -10.53 39.55 -13.25
N ASN A 287 -9.56 40.29 -13.79
CA ASN A 287 -8.19 39.80 -13.94
C ASN A 287 -7.51 39.72 -12.57
N ILE A 288 -6.93 38.55 -12.28
CA ILE A 288 -6.15 38.26 -11.07
C ILE A 288 -4.70 38.10 -11.48
N SER A 289 -3.83 38.99 -11.01
CA SER A 289 -2.38 38.89 -11.24
C SER A 289 -1.73 37.95 -10.23
N ILE A 290 -0.78 37.15 -10.70
CA ILE A 290 -0.04 36.17 -9.89
C ILE A 290 1.46 36.23 -10.18
N ASP A 291 2.25 35.98 -9.16
CA ASP A 291 3.69 35.74 -9.30
C ASP A 291 3.97 34.27 -8.97
N THR A 292 3.80 33.40 -9.95
CA THR A 292 3.96 31.94 -9.76
C THR A 292 5.04 31.40 -10.69
N ARG A 293 5.97 30.63 -10.12
CA ARG A 293 6.92 29.81 -10.87
C ARG A 293 6.22 28.56 -11.38
N ILE A 294 6.43 28.21 -12.64
CA ILE A 294 5.80 27.04 -13.28
C ILE A 294 6.83 25.94 -13.50
N ILE A 295 6.52 24.73 -13.03
CA ILE A 295 7.24 23.51 -13.39
C ILE A 295 6.20 22.56 -13.97
N ALA A 296 6.40 22.09 -15.20
CA ALA A 296 5.53 21.12 -15.85
C ALA A 296 6.24 19.78 -16.01
N ALA A 297 5.49 18.69 -16.01
CA ALA A 297 5.99 17.36 -16.28
C ALA A 297 5.07 16.58 -17.22
N THR A 298 5.64 15.69 -18.02
CA THR A 298 4.90 14.86 -18.97
C THR A 298 5.64 13.56 -19.24
N ASN A 299 4.90 12.48 -19.50
CA ASN A 299 5.41 11.26 -20.15
C ASN A 299 5.17 11.19 -21.66
N ARG A 300 4.35 12.10 -22.22
CA ARG A 300 4.03 12.18 -23.65
C ARG A 300 5.02 13.07 -24.40
N ASP A 301 5.19 12.79 -25.69
CA ASP A 301 5.92 13.67 -26.60
C ASP A 301 5.02 14.85 -27.00
N LEU A 302 5.23 16.00 -26.34
CA LEU A 302 4.43 17.20 -26.62
C LEU A 302 4.64 17.73 -28.02
N TYR A 303 5.79 17.49 -28.66
CA TYR A 303 6.04 17.97 -30.01
C TYR A 303 5.23 17.17 -31.03
N ALA A 304 5.17 15.85 -30.88
CA ALA A 304 4.27 15.01 -31.68
C ALA A 304 2.80 15.42 -31.50
N MET A 305 2.37 15.72 -30.26
CA MET A 305 1.01 16.21 -29.99
C MET A 305 0.70 17.56 -30.65
N VAL A 306 1.71 18.42 -30.84
CA VAL A 306 1.57 19.66 -31.61
C VAL A 306 1.33 19.35 -33.09
N GLU A 307 2.09 18.42 -33.67
CA GLU A 307 1.90 17.99 -35.05
C GLU A 307 0.52 17.34 -35.29
N GLU A 308 -0.01 16.64 -34.28
CA GLU A 308 -1.35 16.03 -34.28
C GLU A 308 -2.49 17.04 -33.97
N GLY A 309 -2.16 18.27 -33.56
CA GLY A 309 -3.14 19.29 -33.20
C GLY A 309 -3.84 19.06 -31.84
N THR A 310 -3.34 18.13 -31.01
CA THR A 310 -3.86 17.83 -29.67
C THR A 310 -3.18 18.65 -28.57
N PHE A 311 -2.09 19.35 -28.91
CA PHE A 311 -1.42 20.31 -28.03
C PHE A 311 -1.10 21.59 -28.80
N ARG A 312 -1.21 22.75 -28.16
CA ARG A 312 -0.94 24.03 -28.82
C ARG A 312 0.55 24.34 -28.92
N GLU A 313 0.97 24.76 -30.10
CA GLU A 313 2.36 25.15 -30.41
C GLU A 313 2.86 26.30 -29.52
N ASP A 314 2.03 27.33 -29.32
CA ASP A 314 2.35 28.51 -28.50
C ASP A 314 2.64 28.17 -27.03
N LEU A 315 1.83 27.29 -26.44
CA LEU A 315 2.01 26.78 -25.09
C LEU A 315 3.27 25.90 -24.99
N TYR A 316 3.50 25.03 -25.97
CA TYR A 316 4.67 24.15 -26.00
C TYR A 316 5.97 24.95 -25.89
N TYR A 317 6.14 25.99 -26.72
CA TYR A 317 7.35 26.82 -26.67
C TYR A 317 7.49 27.60 -25.36
N ARG A 318 6.38 27.96 -24.71
CA ARG A 318 6.41 28.65 -23.41
C ARG A 318 6.69 27.72 -22.23
N LEU A 319 6.39 26.44 -22.36
CA LEU A 319 6.76 25.40 -21.39
C LEU A 319 8.20 24.94 -21.59
N LYS A 320 8.65 24.74 -22.83
CA LYS A 320 9.98 24.22 -23.18
C LYS A 320 11.09 25.29 -23.14
N VAL A 321 11.12 26.08 -22.08
CA VAL A 321 12.21 27.06 -21.84
C VAL A 321 13.44 26.33 -21.32
N ILE A 322 13.27 25.48 -20.30
CA ILE A 322 14.34 24.64 -19.76
C ILE A 322 13.86 23.18 -19.71
N PRO A 323 14.19 22.36 -20.72
CA PRO A 323 13.85 20.94 -20.72
C PRO A 323 14.80 20.13 -19.83
N ILE A 324 14.25 19.24 -19.02
CA ILE A 324 14.98 18.25 -18.23
C ILE A 324 14.41 16.88 -18.57
N ARG A 325 15.21 16.01 -19.19
CA ARG A 325 14.81 14.62 -19.47
C ARG A 325 15.35 13.68 -18.41
N ILE A 326 14.46 13.00 -17.69
CA ILE A 326 14.82 11.99 -16.70
C ILE A 326 14.86 10.62 -17.40
N PRO A 327 16.00 9.90 -17.37
CA PRO A 327 16.12 8.59 -17.99
C PRO A 327 15.30 7.52 -17.24
N SER A 328 14.84 6.54 -18.01
CA SER A 328 14.20 5.33 -17.48
C SER A 328 15.15 4.54 -16.58
N LEU A 329 14.63 3.72 -15.66
CA LEU A 329 15.43 2.96 -14.69
C LEU A 329 16.37 1.96 -15.36
N ARG A 330 15.95 1.34 -16.48
CA ARG A 330 16.78 0.48 -17.33
C ARG A 330 18.03 1.18 -17.91
N GLU A 331 17.96 2.49 -18.12
CA GLU A 331 19.11 3.28 -18.60
C GLU A 331 20.06 3.71 -17.48
N ARG A 332 19.69 3.47 -16.21
CA ARG A 332 20.45 3.82 -15.00
C ARG A 332 20.48 2.69 -13.98
N LYS A 333 20.81 1.47 -14.43
CA LYS A 333 20.86 0.25 -13.58
C LYS A 333 21.67 0.39 -12.28
N MET A 334 22.66 1.28 -12.25
CA MET A 334 23.44 1.59 -11.03
C MET A 334 22.59 2.14 -9.87
N ASP A 335 21.40 2.69 -10.17
CA ASP A 335 20.48 3.21 -9.16
C ASP A 335 19.61 2.11 -8.53
N ILE A 336 19.49 0.94 -9.15
CA ILE A 336 18.61 -0.13 -8.67
C ILE A 336 19.03 -0.57 -7.25
N VAL A 337 20.30 -0.91 -7.04
CA VAL A 337 20.79 -1.34 -5.72
C VAL A 337 20.55 -0.30 -4.61
N PRO A 338 20.99 0.97 -4.74
CA PRO A 338 20.76 1.96 -3.69
C PRO A 338 19.27 2.27 -3.47
N LEU A 339 18.44 2.28 -4.51
CA LEU A 339 16.99 2.46 -4.38
C LEU A 339 16.35 1.28 -3.64
N THR A 340 16.66 0.05 -4.03
CA THR A 340 16.17 -1.17 -3.39
C THR A 340 16.51 -1.17 -1.90
N ASN A 341 17.78 -0.88 -1.55
CA ASN A 341 18.21 -0.84 -0.15
C ASN A 341 17.51 0.27 0.64
N PHE A 342 17.25 1.41 0.01
CA PHE A 342 16.50 2.48 0.66
C PHE A 342 15.06 2.08 0.96
N PHE A 343 14.35 1.49 -0.01
CA PHE A 343 12.98 1.02 0.21
C PHE A 343 12.92 -0.10 1.23
N LEU A 344 13.83 -1.09 1.13
CA LEU A 344 13.94 -2.19 2.08
C LEU A 344 14.13 -1.67 3.51
N LYS A 345 15.06 -0.74 3.71
CA LYS A 345 15.29 -0.13 5.03
C LYS A 345 14.04 0.56 5.56
N LYS A 346 13.37 1.37 4.74
CA LYS A 346 12.16 2.09 5.13
C LYS A 346 11.01 1.13 5.50
N LEU A 347 10.86 0.03 4.77
CA LEU A 347 9.82 -0.97 5.00
C LEU A 347 10.12 -1.81 6.25
N ASN A 348 11.38 -2.20 6.45
CA ASN A 348 11.83 -2.85 7.69
C ASN A 348 11.53 -2.00 8.92
N GLU A 349 11.85 -0.70 8.89
CA GLU A 349 11.51 0.24 9.97
C GLU A 349 9.99 0.38 10.16
N HIS A 350 9.21 0.37 9.09
CA HIS A 350 7.75 0.53 9.16
C HIS A 350 7.04 -0.70 9.73
N TYR A 351 7.45 -1.90 9.32
CA TYR A 351 6.84 -3.17 9.73
C TYR A 351 7.56 -3.83 10.92
N ASN A 352 8.63 -3.21 11.44
CA ASN A 352 9.50 -3.76 12.46
C ASN A 352 10.05 -5.15 12.08
N TYR A 353 10.55 -5.25 10.84
CA TYR A 353 11.21 -6.44 10.29
C TYR A 353 12.71 -6.21 10.14
N GLU A 354 13.45 -7.31 9.97
CA GLU A 354 14.89 -7.31 9.67
C GLU A 354 15.19 -8.02 8.33
N LYS A 355 14.32 -7.85 7.32
CA LYS A 355 14.49 -8.54 6.03
C LYS A 355 15.77 -8.09 5.31
N VAL A 356 16.45 -9.01 4.63
CA VAL A 356 17.64 -8.78 3.80
C VAL A 356 17.46 -9.45 2.44
N ILE A 357 17.91 -8.81 1.36
CA ILE A 357 17.83 -9.37 0.00
C ILE A 357 19.10 -10.15 -0.33
N SER A 358 18.95 -11.38 -0.78
CA SER A 358 20.06 -12.24 -1.22
C SER A 358 20.80 -11.64 -2.41
N SER A 359 22.08 -12.01 -2.59
CA SER A 359 22.86 -11.53 -3.73
C SER A 359 22.29 -11.99 -5.08
N GLY A 360 21.63 -13.15 -5.14
CA GLY A 360 21.00 -13.65 -6.35
C GLY A 360 19.68 -12.93 -6.63
N ALA A 361 18.84 -12.71 -5.62
CA ALA A 361 17.63 -11.91 -5.74
C ALA A 361 17.95 -10.50 -6.25
N MET A 362 18.98 -9.85 -5.69
CA MET A 362 19.43 -8.54 -6.17
C MET A 362 19.88 -8.56 -7.64
N LYS A 363 20.55 -9.62 -8.11
CA LYS A 363 20.91 -9.76 -9.53
C LYS A 363 19.68 -9.86 -10.43
N LEU A 364 18.60 -10.49 -9.98
CA LEU A 364 17.34 -10.54 -10.72
C LEU A 364 16.75 -9.14 -10.86
N LEU A 365 16.68 -8.39 -9.76
CA LEU A 365 16.20 -7.02 -9.73
C LEU A 365 17.02 -6.09 -10.66
N ILE A 366 18.35 -6.20 -10.67
CA ILE A 366 19.22 -5.40 -11.55
C ILE A 366 18.96 -5.68 -13.04
N ASN A 367 18.67 -6.93 -13.38
CA ASN A 367 18.55 -7.37 -14.77
C ASN A 367 17.15 -7.20 -15.35
N TYR A 368 16.16 -6.87 -14.53
CA TYR A 368 14.82 -6.54 -15.01
C TYR A 368 14.78 -5.14 -15.64
N ASP A 369 13.89 -4.94 -16.61
CA ASP A 369 13.83 -3.68 -17.40
C ASP A 369 12.99 -2.58 -16.73
N TRP A 370 12.18 -2.92 -15.73
CA TRP A 370 11.38 -1.98 -14.95
C TRP A 370 10.52 -1.02 -15.82
N PRO A 371 9.54 -1.54 -16.58
CA PRO A 371 8.63 -0.71 -17.39
C PRO A 371 7.87 0.35 -16.57
N GLY A 372 7.56 0.08 -15.30
CA GLY A 372 6.99 1.04 -14.35
C GLY A 372 8.04 1.82 -13.53
N ASN A 373 9.31 1.72 -13.92
CA ASN A 373 10.45 2.45 -13.37
C ASN A 373 10.56 2.32 -11.83
N VAL A 374 10.85 3.42 -11.12
CA VAL A 374 11.08 3.40 -9.67
C VAL A 374 9.81 3.06 -8.89
N ARG A 375 8.62 3.39 -9.44
CA ARG A 375 7.34 3.06 -8.81
C ARG A 375 7.12 1.55 -8.77
N GLU A 376 7.40 0.86 -9.86
CA GLU A 376 7.33 -0.60 -9.92
C GLU A 376 8.38 -1.24 -9.01
N LEU A 377 9.62 -0.75 -9.03
CA LEU A 377 10.67 -1.23 -8.12
C LEU A 377 10.24 -1.11 -6.65
N GLN A 378 9.67 0.03 -6.26
CA GLN A 378 9.18 0.23 -4.90
C GLN A 378 8.09 -0.80 -4.53
N ASN A 379 7.10 -0.97 -5.40
CA ASN A 379 6.00 -1.91 -5.18
C ASN A 379 6.50 -3.35 -5.07
N GLU A 380 7.47 -3.73 -5.91
CA GLU A 380 8.05 -5.07 -5.90
C GLU A 380 8.84 -5.31 -4.61
N VAL A 381 9.64 -4.35 -4.15
CA VAL A 381 10.34 -4.47 -2.86
C VAL A 381 9.35 -4.56 -1.70
N GLU A 382 8.26 -3.80 -1.73
CA GLU A 382 7.18 -3.91 -0.73
C GLU A 382 6.52 -5.30 -0.75
N ARG A 383 6.18 -5.83 -1.93
CA ARG A 383 5.67 -7.19 -2.11
C ARG A 383 6.62 -8.19 -1.45
N LEU A 384 7.90 -8.17 -1.81
CA LEU A 384 8.90 -9.10 -1.29
C LEU A 384 9.04 -9.04 0.23
N VAL A 385 9.02 -7.84 0.83
CA VAL A 385 9.11 -7.68 2.29
C VAL A 385 7.89 -8.27 3.00
N VAL A 386 6.69 -8.10 2.42
CA VAL A 386 5.43 -8.56 3.03
C VAL A 386 5.16 -10.04 2.80
N THR A 387 5.52 -10.60 1.63
CA THR A 387 5.18 -11.97 1.25
C THR A 387 6.26 -13.00 1.57
N SER A 388 7.52 -12.59 1.75
CA SER A 388 8.59 -13.54 2.11
C SER A 388 8.36 -14.12 3.50
N GLU A 389 8.44 -15.45 3.61
CA GLU A 389 8.30 -16.15 4.89
C GLU A 389 9.51 -15.88 5.81
N PHE A 390 10.71 -15.96 5.25
CA PHE A 390 11.97 -15.86 6.00
C PHE A 390 12.60 -14.46 5.93
N GLU A 391 13.54 -14.19 6.83
CA GLU A 391 14.26 -12.90 6.87
C GLU A 391 15.10 -12.65 5.61
N ILE A 392 15.59 -13.71 4.97
CA ILE A 392 16.36 -13.60 3.73
C ILE A 392 15.40 -13.76 2.55
N ILE A 393 15.23 -12.68 1.78
CA ILE A 393 14.50 -12.69 0.50
C ILE A 393 15.42 -13.29 -0.57
N THR A 394 14.99 -14.40 -1.15
CA THR A 394 15.74 -15.22 -2.09
C THR A 394 15.29 -15.00 -3.53
N GLU A 395 15.99 -15.65 -4.46
CA GLU A 395 15.65 -15.69 -5.88
C GLU A 395 14.24 -16.23 -6.13
N GLU A 396 13.81 -17.21 -5.35
CA GLU A 396 12.50 -17.85 -5.48
C GLU A 396 11.38 -16.85 -5.18
N ASP A 397 11.51 -16.06 -4.10
CA ASP A 397 10.55 -15.01 -3.73
C ASP A 397 10.36 -13.97 -4.86
N VAL A 398 11.44 -13.64 -5.57
CA VAL A 398 11.42 -12.70 -6.72
C VAL A 398 10.75 -13.34 -7.94
N LEU A 399 11.02 -14.62 -8.19
CA LEU A 399 10.47 -15.36 -9.33
C LEU A 399 8.99 -15.74 -9.13
N ASP A 400 8.50 -15.80 -7.91
CA ASP A 400 7.07 -16.00 -7.65
C ASP A 400 6.21 -14.77 -8.01
N GLY A 401 6.85 -13.64 -8.34
CA GLY A 401 6.21 -12.40 -8.76
C GLY A 401 6.13 -12.15 -10.26
N ASP A 402 5.85 -10.91 -10.62
CA ASP A 402 5.72 -10.48 -12.02
C ASP A 402 7.07 -10.54 -12.77
N ILE A 403 8.19 -10.49 -12.05
CA ILE A 403 9.53 -10.71 -12.63
C ILE A 403 9.69 -12.15 -13.14
N GLY A 404 9.15 -13.14 -12.43
CA GLY A 404 9.16 -14.52 -12.91
C GLY A 404 8.18 -14.76 -14.05
N LYS A 405 7.00 -14.12 -14.03
CA LYS A 405 6.06 -14.17 -15.17
C LYS A 405 6.64 -13.54 -16.44
N ALA A 406 7.38 -12.44 -16.32
CA ALA A 406 8.10 -11.83 -17.44
C ALA A 406 9.25 -12.71 -17.97
N ARG A 407 9.70 -13.69 -17.19
CA ARG A 407 10.72 -14.68 -17.57
C ARG A 407 10.13 -16.04 -17.94
N THR A 408 8.86 -16.31 -17.67
CA THR A 408 8.20 -17.51 -18.18
C THR A 408 8.11 -17.41 -19.70
N MET A 409 8.68 -18.42 -20.34
CA MET A 409 8.60 -18.59 -21.78
C MET A 409 7.13 -18.81 -22.18
N GLU A 410 6.47 -17.77 -22.67
CA GLU A 410 5.09 -17.86 -23.18
C GLU A 410 5.03 -18.83 -24.36
N VAL A 411 4.15 -19.82 -24.27
CA VAL A 411 3.81 -20.74 -25.37
C VAL A 411 2.93 -19.99 -26.34
N ASP A 412 3.41 -19.79 -27.56
CA ASP A 412 2.56 -19.27 -28.63
C ASP A 412 1.60 -20.38 -29.06
N GLU A 413 0.33 -20.26 -28.65
CA GLU A 413 -0.73 -21.24 -28.95
C GLU A 413 -0.98 -21.39 -30.46
N ASN A 414 -0.54 -20.42 -31.28
CA ASN A 414 -0.66 -20.48 -32.73
C ASN A 414 0.53 -21.16 -33.42
N MET A 415 1.59 -21.51 -32.68
CA MET A 415 2.76 -22.22 -33.19
C MET A 415 2.70 -23.71 -32.84
N LEU A 416 3.22 -24.55 -33.73
CA LEU A 416 3.37 -25.97 -33.43
C LEU A 416 4.33 -26.14 -32.23
N PHE A 417 4.11 -27.17 -31.41
CA PHE A 417 4.99 -27.52 -30.28
C PHE A 417 6.47 -27.50 -30.66
N LYS A 418 6.79 -28.04 -31.85
CA LYS A 418 8.15 -28.09 -32.38
C LYS A 418 8.76 -26.71 -32.62
N GLU A 419 7.96 -25.73 -33.03
CA GLU A 419 8.39 -24.35 -33.30
C GLU A 419 8.61 -23.58 -32.01
N ASN A 420 7.70 -23.75 -31.03
CA ASN A 420 7.90 -23.25 -29.67
C ASN A 420 9.19 -23.81 -29.07
N VAL A 421 9.43 -25.13 -29.16
CA VAL A 421 10.68 -25.76 -28.69
C VAL A 421 11.92 -25.18 -29.40
N TYR A 422 11.88 -24.95 -30.72
CA TYR A 422 13.00 -24.33 -31.43
C TYR A 422 13.27 -22.89 -30.99
N LYS A 423 12.21 -22.10 -30.77
CA LYS A 423 12.32 -20.72 -30.27
C LYS A 423 12.99 -20.71 -28.89
N TYR A 424 12.58 -21.60 -28.00
CA TYR A 424 13.16 -21.70 -26.66
C TYR A 424 14.58 -22.22 -26.67
N GLU A 425 14.85 -23.25 -27.47
CA GLU A 425 16.19 -23.80 -27.62
C GLU A 425 17.16 -22.74 -28.14
N LYS A 426 16.70 -21.86 -29.03
CA LYS A 426 17.48 -20.71 -29.52
C LYS A 426 17.83 -19.74 -28.40
N ILE A 427 16.82 -19.26 -27.65
CA ILE A 427 16.99 -18.30 -26.55
C ILE A 427 17.92 -18.88 -25.48
N LEU A 428 17.69 -20.13 -25.09
CA LEU A 428 18.50 -20.82 -24.09
C LEU A 428 19.95 -20.95 -24.53
N LEU A 429 20.18 -21.37 -25.78
CA LEU A 429 21.55 -21.54 -26.28
C LEU A 429 22.28 -20.20 -26.41
N GLU A 430 21.61 -19.13 -26.83
CA GLU A 430 22.16 -17.77 -26.89
C GLU A 430 22.56 -17.24 -25.49
N ASP A 431 21.74 -17.47 -24.45
CA ASP A 431 22.08 -17.10 -23.07
C ASP A 431 23.30 -17.85 -22.54
N TYR A 432 23.39 -19.17 -22.80
CA TYR A 432 24.56 -19.95 -22.41
C TYR A 432 25.82 -19.50 -23.16
N ILE A 433 25.74 -19.20 -24.46
CA ILE A 433 26.88 -18.67 -25.26
C ILE A 433 27.36 -17.34 -24.70
N TYR A 434 26.45 -16.46 -24.24
CA TYR A 434 26.82 -15.17 -23.67
C TYR A 434 27.61 -15.31 -22.36
N ARG A 435 27.39 -16.38 -21.60
CA ARG A 435 27.98 -16.60 -20.26
C ARG A 435 29.26 -17.45 -20.25
N VAL A 436 29.73 -17.91 -21.41
CA VAL A 436 30.89 -18.79 -21.54
C VAL A 436 31.93 -18.25 -22.52
N ASN A 437 33.18 -18.67 -22.35
CA ASN A 437 34.31 -18.11 -23.09
C ASN A 437 34.71 -18.94 -24.32
N ASP A 438 34.31 -20.21 -24.35
CA ASP A 438 34.57 -21.11 -25.46
C ASP A 438 33.55 -22.25 -25.53
N ILE A 439 33.68 -23.07 -26.57
CA ILE A 439 32.75 -24.17 -26.84
C ILE A 439 32.93 -25.37 -25.90
N HIS A 440 34.08 -25.50 -25.23
CA HIS A 440 34.29 -26.56 -24.25
C HIS A 440 33.56 -26.24 -22.96
N GLU A 441 33.65 -24.99 -22.48
CA GLU A 441 32.87 -24.51 -21.32
C GLU A 441 31.37 -24.55 -21.61
N LEU A 442 30.96 -24.23 -22.85
CA LEU A 442 29.57 -24.39 -23.28
C LEU A 442 29.12 -25.86 -23.21
N SER A 443 29.96 -26.79 -23.67
CA SER A 443 29.67 -28.22 -23.69
C SER A 443 29.50 -28.79 -22.27
N GLU A 444 30.36 -28.38 -21.35
CA GLU A 444 30.29 -28.77 -19.94
C GLU A 444 29.01 -28.25 -19.27
N LYS A 445 28.68 -26.96 -19.45
CA LYS A 445 27.50 -26.35 -18.81
C LYS A 445 26.17 -26.80 -19.40
N THR A 446 26.14 -27.12 -20.69
CA THR A 446 24.91 -27.58 -21.37
C THR A 446 24.73 -29.10 -21.32
N GLY A 447 25.77 -29.86 -20.99
CA GLY A 447 25.78 -31.33 -21.05
C GLY A 447 25.69 -31.89 -22.47
N LEU A 448 25.88 -31.04 -23.51
CA LEU A 448 25.82 -31.42 -24.91
C LEU A 448 27.21 -31.45 -25.53
N GLU A 449 27.51 -32.46 -26.34
CA GLU A 449 28.77 -32.49 -27.07
C GLU A 449 28.96 -31.28 -27.99
N ALA A 450 30.21 -30.81 -28.13
CA ALA A 450 30.56 -29.70 -29.03
C ALA A 450 30.10 -29.93 -30.49
N SER A 451 30.07 -31.18 -30.95
CA SER A 451 29.56 -31.58 -32.26
C SER A 451 28.05 -31.30 -32.40
N THR A 452 27.29 -31.58 -31.35
CA THR A 452 25.84 -31.38 -31.24
C THR A 452 25.50 -29.90 -31.11
N LEU A 453 26.26 -29.15 -30.30
CA LEU A 453 26.11 -27.71 -30.14
C LEU A 453 26.32 -26.97 -31.47
N ARG A 454 27.35 -27.33 -32.26
CA ARG A 454 27.58 -26.74 -33.59
C ARG A 454 26.44 -27.02 -34.55
N LYS A 455 25.89 -28.24 -34.55
CA LYS A 455 24.75 -28.62 -35.39
C LYS A 455 23.49 -27.86 -34.99
N LYS A 456 23.22 -27.74 -33.68
CA LYS A 456 22.08 -26.97 -33.15
C LYS A 456 22.22 -25.48 -33.45
N ALA A 457 23.38 -24.88 -33.20
CA ALA A 457 23.64 -23.46 -33.52
C ALA A 457 23.42 -23.16 -35.02
N LYS A 458 23.94 -24.01 -35.92
CA LYS A 458 23.72 -23.87 -37.37
C LYS A 458 22.24 -23.96 -37.74
N LYS A 459 21.50 -24.87 -37.13
CA LYS A 459 20.07 -25.09 -37.37
C LYS A 459 19.20 -23.95 -36.84
N LEU A 460 19.61 -23.32 -35.73
CA LEU A 460 18.92 -22.22 -35.07
C LEU A 460 19.33 -20.83 -35.61
N GLY A 461 20.30 -20.79 -36.55
CA GLY A 461 20.83 -19.55 -37.11
C GLY A 461 21.65 -18.72 -36.12
N ILE A 462 22.27 -19.37 -35.12
CA ILE A 462 23.09 -18.71 -34.10
C ILE A 462 24.56 -18.75 -34.54
N ASP A 463 25.23 -17.61 -34.48
CA ASP A 463 26.68 -17.52 -34.65
C ASP A 463 27.40 -17.72 -33.31
N LEU A 464 28.32 -18.69 -33.25
CA LEU A 464 29.04 -19.06 -32.02
C LEU A 464 30.18 -18.06 -31.75
N LYS A 465 29.82 -16.83 -31.38
CA LYS A 465 30.77 -15.79 -30.96
C LYS A 465 30.87 -15.74 -29.44
N PHE A 466 31.97 -16.25 -28.91
CA PHE A 466 32.26 -16.21 -27.47
C PHE A 466 32.96 -14.90 -27.10
N GLN A 467 32.69 -14.37 -25.90
CA GLN A 467 33.39 -13.21 -25.39
C GLN A 467 34.84 -13.59 -25.03
N LYS A 468 35.82 -13.12 -25.80
CA LYS A 468 37.24 -13.29 -25.45
C LYS A 468 37.56 -12.38 -24.26
N ARG A 469 37.90 -12.95 -23.09
CA ARG A 469 38.65 -12.20 -22.06
C ARG A 469 39.92 -11.63 -22.70
N LYS A 470 40.10 -10.30 -22.65
CA LYS A 470 41.45 -9.72 -22.71
C LYS A 470 42.22 -10.37 -21.56
N LYS A 471 43.24 -11.16 -21.87
CA LYS A 471 44.20 -11.63 -20.87
C LYS A 471 44.82 -10.38 -20.22
N SER A 472 44.66 -10.25 -18.91
CA SER A 472 45.55 -9.42 -18.07
C SER A 472 46.91 -10.08 -17.98
#